data_AF-L2GX17-F1
#
_entry.id   AF-L2GX17-F1
#
_cell.length_a   1.000
_cell.length_b   1.000
_cell.length_c   1.000
_cell.angle_alpha   90.00
_cell.angle_beta   90.00
_cell.angle_gamma   90.00
#
_symmetry.space_group_name_H-M   'P 1'
#
loop_
_entity.id
_entity.type
_entity.pdbx_description
1 polymer ?
#
loop_
_entity_poly.entity_id
_entity_poly.type
_entity_poly.pdbx_seq_one_letter_code
_entity_poly.pdbx_strand_id
1 'polypeptide(L)'
;MPKYHPKERLLKKDKKPPKLIANRVLATDVILFGISNERSARLMEKDNTLTFRCRTESTKLDIKSAFIELYNHEVVKVNTVNTIKGYKKAYIRLKEEGAALKVANDAGII
;
A
#
# COMPACT_ATOMS: atom_id res chain seq x y z
N MET A 1 51.88 -29.94 -27.73
CA MET A 1 50.55 -29.43 -28.15
C MET A 1 49.61 -29.45 -26.95
N PRO A 2 48.96 -28.34 -26.56
CA PRO A 2 48.05 -28.33 -25.41
C PRO A 2 46.75 -29.07 -25.76
N LYS A 3 46.36 -30.03 -24.91
CA LYS A 3 45.15 -30.86 -25.10
C LYS A 3 43.89 -30.03 -24.82
N TYR A 4 43.03 -29.84 -25.82
CA TYR A 4 41.72 -29.22 -25.64
C TYR A 4 40.86 -30.08 -24.71
N HIS A 5 40.39 -29.50 -23.61
CA HIS A 5 39.40 -30.10 -22.73
C HIS A 5 38.05 -29.41 -22.98
N PRO A 6 37.03 -30.10 -23.52
CA PRO A 6 35.74 -29.50 -23.78
C PRO A 6 35.06 -29.11 -22.46
N LYS A 7 34.56 -27.87 -22.37
CA LYS A 7 33.77 -27.42 -21.22
C LYS A 7 32.41 -28.12 -21.26
N GLU A 8 32.15 -28.99 -20.31
CA GLU A 8 30.82 -29.58 -20.12
C GLU A 8 29.79 -28.47 -19.92
N ARG A 9 28.73 -28.52 -20.73
CA ARG A 9 27.63 -27.56 -20.67
C ARG A 9 26.87 -27.84 -19.37
N LEU A 10 27.08 -27.00 -18.35
CA LEU A 10 26.36 -27.08 -17.08
C LEU A 10 24.84 -27.20 -17.36
N LEU A 11 24.28 -28.38 -17.11
CA LEU A 11 22.84 -28.59 -17.12
C LEU A 11 22.24 -27.62 -16.11
N LYS A 12 21.33 -26.75 -16.59
CA LYS A 12 20.60 -25.82 -15.72
C LYS A 12 19.88 -26.67 -14.68
N LYS A 13 20.30 -26.59 -13.41
CA LYS A 13 19.57 -27.20 -12.30
C LYS A 13 18.10 -26.79 -12.43
N ASP A 14 17.20 -27.76 -12.47
CA ASP A 14 15.76 -27.51 -12.39
C ASP A 14 15.52 -26.66 -11.15
N LYS A 15 15.15 -25.39 -11.36
CA LYS A 15 14.84 -24.48 -10.27
C LYS A 15 13.66 -25.11 -9.54
N LYS A 16 13.88 -25.55 -8.29
CA LYS A 16 12.81 -26.05 -7.42
C LYS A 16 11.62 -25.08 -7.54
N PRO A 17 10.39 -25.59 -7.71
CA PRO A 17 9.23 -24.71 -7.78
C PRO A 17 9.25 -23.80 -6.55
N PRO A 18 9.04 -22.49 -6.73
CA PRO A 18 9.03 -21.56 -5.61
C PRO A 18 8.02 -22.09 -4.58
N LYS A 19 8.45 -22.22 -3.32
CA LYS A 19 7.57 -22.68 -2.24
C LYS A 19 6.38 -21.73 -2.18
N LEU A 20 5.20 -22.21 -2.59
CA LEU A 20 3.94 -21.48 -2.58
C LEU A 20 3.42 -21.38 -1.15
N ILE A 21 4.10 -20.60 -0.30
CA ILE A 21 3.52 -20.10 0.94
C ILE A 21 3.42 -18.60 0.76
N ALA A 22 2.45 -18.17 -0.05
CA ALA A 22 2.14 -16.76 -0.17
C ALA A 22 1.44 -16.33 1.12
N ASN A 23 2.18 -15.73 2.05
CA ASN A 23 1.59 -14.91 3.10
C ASN A 23 0.84 -13.77 2.39
N ARG A 24 -0.44 -13.99 2.09
CA ARG A 24 -1.28 -13.05 1.36
C ARG A 24 -1.67 -11.96 2.34
N VAL A 25 -0.90 -10.87 2.35
CA VAL A 25 -1.25 -9.66 3.10
C VAL A 25 -2.53 -9.10 2.50
N LEU A 26 -3.62 -9.06 3.27
CA LEU A 26 -4.89 -8.51 2.80
C LEU A 26 -4.82 -6.98 2.83
N ALA A 27 -5.62 -6.31 1.98
CA ALA A 27 -5.71 -4.85 2.01
C ALA A 27 -6.17 -4.31 3.39
N THR A 28 -7.01 -5.08 4.09
CA THR A 28 -7.48 -4.83 5.46
C THR A 28 -6.36 -4.94 6.51
N ASP A 29 -5.28 -5.68 6.23
CA ASP A 29 -4.10 -5.72 7.12
C ASP A 29 -3.24 -4.46 6.98
N VAL A 30 -3.31 -3.78 5.84
CA VAL A 30 -2.51 -2.59 5.53
C VAL A 30 -3.16 -1.32 6.06
N ILE A 31 -4.45 -1.12 5.77
CA ILE A 31 -5.24 0.03 6.19
C ILE A 31 -6.16 -0.41 7.33
N LEU A 32 -5.91 0.11 8.54
CA LEU A 32 -6.58 -0.34 9.75
C LEU A 32 -7.86 0.45 10.02
N PHE A 33 -7.77 1.79 10.07
CA PHE A 33 -8.94 2.66 10.27
C PHE A 33 -8.68 4.10 9.84
N GLY A 34 -9.76 4.80 9.46
CA GLY A 34 -9.75 6.23 9.14
C GLY A 34 -9.56 7.10 10.39
N ILE A 35 -9.00 8.29 10.21
CA ILE A 35 -8.81 9.28 11.28
C ILE A 35 -9.69 10.49 10.96
N SER A 36 -10.64 10.80 11.86
CA SER A 36 -11.63 11.88 11.72
C SER A 36 -11.46 12.99 12.77
N ASN A 37 -10.23 13.44 13.01
CA ASN A 37 -10.00 14.63 13.83
C ASN A 37 -10.14 15.92 13.00
N GLU A 38 -10.18 17.08 13.67
CA GLU A 38 -10.35 18.39 13.03
C GLU A 38 -9.34 18.66 11.90
N ARG A 39 -8.07 18.27 12.09
CA ARG A 39 -7.05 18.44 11.06
C ARG A 39 -7.30 17.55 9.84
N SER A 40 -7.75 16.31 10.06
CA SER A 40 -8.10 15.38 9.01
C SER A 40 -9.37 15.80 8.27
N ALA A 41 -10.38 16.34 8.96
CA ALA A 41 -11.57 16.91 8.35
C ALA A 41 -11.21 18.06 7.39
N ARG A 42 -10.35 18.99 7.83
CA ARG A 42 -9.87 20.10 6.97
C ARG A 42 -9.13 19.62 5.71
N LEU A 43 -8.33 18.56 5.82
CA LEU A 43 -7.60 17.97 4.67
C LEU A 43 -8.56 17.26 3.70
N MET A 44 -9.62 16.65 4.22
CA MET A 44 -10.64 16.00 3.42
C MET A 44 -11.40 17.03 2.57
N GLU A 45 -11.80 18.15 3.18
CA GLU A 45 -12.55 19.22 2.52
C GLU A 45 -11.69 20.04 1.54
N LYS A 46 -10.49 20.47 1.97
CA LYS A 46 -9.67 21.42 1.18
C LYS A 46 -8.76 20.76 0.16
N ASP A 47 -8.16 19.64 0.53
CA ASP A 47 -7.08 19.00 -0.23
C ASP A 47 -7.52 17.67 -0.85
N ASN A 48 -8.80 17.30 -0.72
CA ASN A 48 -9.33 16.01 -1.17
C ASN A 48 -8.47 14.84 -0.67
N THR A 49 -8.07 14.92 0.61
CA THR A 49 -7.08 14.03 1.22
C THR A 49 -7.64 13.33 2.45
N LEU A 50 -7.65 12.00 2.42
CA LEU A 50 -8.03 11.16 3.55
C LEU A 50 -6.84 10.80 4.43
N THR A 51 -7.08 10.67 5.73
CA THR A 51 -6.06 10.27 6.69
C THR A 51 -6.39 8.90 7.27
N PHE A 52 -5.45 7.97 7.20
CA PHE A 52 -5.60 6.61 7.72
C PHE A 52 -4.48 6.26 8.71
N ARG A 53 -4.82 5.36 9.64
CA ARG A 53 -3.84 4.58 10.40
C ARG A 53 -3.57 3.28 9.64
N CYS A 54 -2.29 3.03 9.37
CA CYS A 54 -1.79 1.89 8.63
C CYS A 54 -0.79 1.09 9.48
N ARG A 55 -0.49 -0.15 9.06
CA ARG A 55 0.63 -0.91 9.62
C ARG A 55 1.97 -0.21 9.41
N THR A 56 2.85 -0.33 10.39
CA THR A 56 4.17 0.31 10.40
C THR A 56 5.09 -0.24 9.31
N GLU A 57 4.91 -1.50 8.93
CA GLU A 57 5.70 -2.18 7.91
C GLU A 57 5.27 -1.81 6.47
N SER A 58 4.05 -1.32 6.27
CA SER A 58 3.48 -1.08 4.94
C SER A 58 4.17 0.05 4.20
N THR A 59 4.57 -0.17 2.95
CA THR A 59 5.15 0.85 2.08
C THR A 59 4.08 1.78 1.49
N LYS A 60 4.51 2.89 0.88
CA LYS A 60 3.58 3.79 0.17
C LYS A 60 2.84 3.08 -0.98
N LEU A 61 3.50 2.09 -1.61
CA LEU A 61 2.90 1.30 -2.69
C LEU A 61 1.83 0.36 -2.14
N ASP A 62 2.11 -0.32 -1.02
CA ASP A 62 1.13 -1.22 -0.38
C ASP A 62 -0.13 -0.45 0.04
N ILE A 63 0.05 0.73 0.63
CA ILE A 63 -1.07 1.58 1.04
C ILE A 63 -1.87 2.06 -0.17
N LYS A 64 -1.20 2.42 -1.28
CA LYS A 64 -1.89 2.83 -2.51
C LYS A 64 -2.72 1.68 -3.08
N SER A 65 -2.13 0.49 -3.21
CA SER A 65 -2.82 -0.69 -3.73
C SER A 65 -3.99 -1.11 -2.83
N ALA A 66 -3.77 -1.17 -1.51
CA ALA A 66 -4.81 -1.51 -0.55
C ALA A 66 -5.97 -0.50 -0.57
N PHE A 67 -5.68 0.79 -0.72
CA PHE A 67 -6.74 1.80 -0.82
C PHE A 67 -7.59 1.64 -2.08
N ILE A 68 -6.94 1.39 -3.23
CA ILE A 68 -7.63 1.15 -4.50
C ILE A 68 -8.49 -0.12 -4.42
N GLU A 69 -7.97 -1.19 -3.81
CA GLU A 69 -8.70 -2.44 -3.61
C GLU A 69 -9.93 -2.27 -2.72
N LEU A 70 -9.81 -1.51 -1.62
CA LEU A 70 -10.90 -1.33 -0.64
C LEU A 70 -11.98 -0.35 -1.11
N TYR A 71 -11.59 0.75 -1.75
CA TYR A 71 -12.50 1.87 -2.02
C TYR A 71 -12.71 2.16 -3.51
N ASN A 72 -12.00 1.46 -4.41
CA ASN A 72 -12.13 1.60 -5.87
C ASN A 72 -12.01 3.04 -6.39
N HIS A 73 -11.15 3.85 -5.76
CA HIS A 73 -10.88 5.24 -6.16
C HIS A 73 -9.41 5.46 -6.52
N GLU A 74 -9.16 6.28 -7.55
CA GLU A 74 -7.81 6.61 -8.00
C GLU A 74 -7.08 7.54 -7.02
N VAL A 75 -5.83 7.18 -6.70
CA VAL A 75 -4.95 7.90 -5.78
C VAL A 75 -3.88 8.67 -6.55
N VAL A 76 -3.80 9.99 -6.32
CA VAL A 76 -2.76 10.87 -6.86
C VAL A 76 -1.43 10.61 -6.15
N LYS A 77 -1.42 10.73 -4.82
CA LYS A 77 -0.21 10.56 -4.02
C LYS A 77 -0.53 10.06 -2.62
N VAL A 78 0.43 9.31 -2.07
CA VAL A 78 0.41 8.84 -0.68
C VAL A 78 1.62 9.41 0.06
N ASN A 79 1.35 10.14 1.14
CA ASN A 79 2.36 10.60 2.08
C ASN A 79 2.23 9.83 3.39
N THR A 80 3.32 9.44 4.02
CA THR A 80 3.30 8.62 5.23
C THR A 80 4.21 9.20 6.31
N VAL A 81 3.81 9.06 7.57
CA VAL A 81 4.59 9.45 8.75
C VAL A 81 4.56 8.30 9.77
N ASN A 82 5.72 7.88 10.25
CA ASN A 82 5.80 6.99 11.41
C ASN A 82 5.56 7.81 12.68
N THR A 83 4.49 7.52 13.39
CA THR A 83 4.10 8.27 14.59
C THR A 83 4.81 7.68 15.81
N ILE A 84 5.20 8.52 16.77
CA ILE A 84 5.75 8.07 18.08
C ILE A 84 4.80 7.12 18.85
N LYS A 85 3.52 7.12 18.51
CA LYS A 85 2.47 6.24 19.06
C LYS A 85 2.53 4.81 18.49
N GLY A 86 3.54 4.46 17.69
CA GLY A 86 3.75 3.10 17.19
C GLY A 86 2.92 2.70 15.97
N TYR A 87 2.39 3.67 15.21
CA TYR A 87 1.65 3.40 13.97
C TYR A 87 2.06 4.32 12.82
N LYS A 88 1.85 3.85 11.59
CA LYS A 88 2.04 4.67 10.39
C LYS A 88 0.77 5.45 10.10
N LYS A 89 0.90 6.76 9.98
CA LYS A 89 -0.17 7.64 9.51
C LYS A 89 0.02 7.87 8.01
N ALA A 90 -1.01 7.62 7.22
CA ALA A 90 -1.02 7.85 5.79
C ALA A 90 -1.97 8.99 5.44
N TYR A 91 -1.53 9.89 4.55
CA TYR A 91 -2.33 10.92 3.91
C TYR A 91 -2.46 10.54 2.43
N ILE A 92 -3.68 10.28 1.98
CA ILE A 92 -4.00 9.74 0.67
C ILE A 92 -4.80 10.80 -0.08
N ARG A 93 -4.20 11.42 -1.10
CA ARG A 93 -4.88 12.41 -1.94
C ARG A 93 -5.54 11.71 -3.11
N LEU A 94 -6.84 11.93 -3.28
CA LEU A 94 -7.63 11.35 -4.36
C LEU A 94 -7.62 12.22 -5.61
N LYS A 95 -7.83 11.59 -6.76
CA LYS A 95 -7.76 12.25 -8.07
C LYS A 95 -9.03 13.00 -8.42
N GLU A 96 -10.18 12.36 -8.21
CA GLU A 96 -11.49 12.94 -8.47
C GLU A 96 -11.87 13.92 -7.38
N GLU A 97 -12.27 15.12 -7.77
CA GLU A 97 -12.68 16.19 -6.85
C GLU A 97 -13.91 15.77 -6.03
N GLY A 98 -13.91 16.02 -4.72
CA GLY A 98 -15.00 15.63 -3.83
C GLY A 98 -15.06 14.13 -3.47
N ALA A 99 -14.25 13.28 -4.10
CA ALA A 99 -14.25 11.84 -3.83
C ALA A 99 -13.89 11.51 -2.37
N ALA A 100 -13.05 12.31 -1.72
CA ALA A 100 -12.67 12.06 -0.33
C ALA A 100 -13.88 12.08 0.61
N LEU A 101 -14.80 13.02 0.40
CA LEU A 101 -16.00 13.17 1.22
C LEU A 101 -17.00 12.04 0.96
N LYS A 102 -17.14 11.61 -0.30
CA LYS A 102 -17.96 10.45 -0.67
C LYS A 102 -17.43 9.16 -0.03
N VAL A 103 -16.14 8.87 -0.20
CA VAL A 103 -15.49 7.70 0.38
C VAL A 103 -15.57 7.72 1.91
N ALA A 104 -15.45 8.89 2.54
CA ALA A 104 -15.56 9.01 3.99
C ALA A 104 -16.96 8.65 4.51
N ASN A 105 -18.01 9.09 3.82
CA ASN A 105 -19.39 8.73 4.15
C ASN A 105 -19.64 7.23 3.95
N ASP A 106 -19.24 6.69 2.78
CA ASP A 106 -19.43 5.28 2.44
C ASP A 106 -18.68 4.35 3.41
N ALA A 107 -17.51 4.80 3.90
CA ALA A 107 -16.67 4.06 4.84
C ALA A 107 -17.00 4.31 6.32
N GLY A 108 -17.97 5.18 6.64
CA GLY A 108 -18.34 5.53 8.02
C GLY A 108 -17.21 6.17 8.83
N ILE A 109 -16.37 6.98 8.17
CA ILE A 109 -15.25 7.69 8.80
C ILE A 109 -15.74 8.99 9.47
N ILE A 110 -16.81 9.58 8.94
CA ILE A 110 -17.44 10.82 9.41
C ILE A 110 -18.88 10.59 9.85
#